data_AF-A0A1I0KIX1-F1
#
_entry.id   AF-A0A1I0KIX1-F1
#
_cell.length_a   1.000
_cell.length_b   1.000
_cell.length_c   1.000
_cell.angle_alpha   90.00
_cell.angle_beta   90.00
_cell.angle_gamma   90.00
#
_symmetry.space_group_name_H-M   'P 1'
#
loop_
_entity.id
_entity.type
_entity.pdbx_description
1 polymer ?
#
loop_
_entity_poly.entity_id
_entity_poly.type
_entity_poly.pdbx_seq_one_letter_code
_entity_poly.pdbx_strand_id
1 'polypeptide(L)'
;MNRFKPAALLPFTLLLLALLVPFGSVGASPTLLTASVGDSLEATAAAADTSAKAALRSRYRELTALSAEYDSREQQIRTLHESNAQALIAVRKDISAIDQAEVARLTAELSSLKQRRQPLFDQYSALNKRISLLKGLKDKTLNAVLKAQAEAMKLLVQAAREEIRGKEAELKAAKETRSRKIAAARKTLAGIESPQVSIATKKSVASALNKRLAADYSDFKAAVRKQNAALANQSLASLLSGYKQVAAGKQSIAGLEQKIADVIALTAKQVKQS
;
A
#
# COMPACT_ATOMS: atom_id res chain seq x y z
N MET A 1 -36.77 -15.79 -7.47
CA MET A 1 -35.85 -15.26 -8.51
C MET A 1 -35.46 -13.84 -8.14
N ASN A 2 -34.44 -13.65 -7.30
CA ASN A 2 -33.90 -12.33 -6.97
C ASN A 2 -32.47 -12.25 -7.50
N ARG A 3 -32.29 -11.43 -8.54
CA ARG A 3 -31.02 -11.20 -9.22
C ARG A 3 -30.10 -10.42 -8.30
N PHE A 4 -29.15 -11.13 -7.68
CA PHE A 4 -27.95 -10.51 -7.12
C PHE A 4 -27.19 -9.85 -8.28
N LYS A 5 -27.19 -8.52 -8.33
CA LYS A 5 -26.29 -7.78 -9.21
C LYS A 5 -24.87 -7.96 -8.65
N PRO A 6 -23.90 -8.46 -9.42
CA PRO A 6 -22.51 -8.43 -9.00
C PRO A 6 -22.08 -6.95 -8.97
N ALA A 7 -21.81 -6.44 -7.78
CA ALA A 7 -21.11 -5.16 -7.65
C ALA A 7 -19.75 -5.31 -8.34
N ALA A 8 -19.54 -4.50 -9.36
CA ALA A 8 -18.33 -4.44 -10.17
C ALA A 8 -17.11 -4.19 -9.28
N LEU A 9 -16.44 -5.28 -8.89
CA LEU A 9 -15.14 -5.32 -8.25
C LEU A 9 -14.08 -5.50 -9.34
N LEU A 10 -13.79 -4.45 -10.10
CA LEU A 10 -12.65 -4.31 -11.01
C LEU A 10 -12.65 -2.86 -11.50
N PRO A 11 -11.70 -2.02 -11.05
CA PRO A 11 -10.29 -2.22 -11.35
C PRO A 11 -9.39 -1.93 -10.13
N PHE A 12 -8.99 -2.94 -9.37
CA PHE A 12 -7.91 -2.79 -8.38
C PHE A 12 -6.73 -3.75 -8.61
N THR A 13 -6.89 -4.66 -9.57
CA THR A 13 -5.85 -5.57 -10.04
C THR A 13 -4.79 -4.89 -10.92
N LEU A 14 -5.04 -3.67 -11.42
CA LEU A 14 -4.07 -2.93 -12.24
C LEU A 14 -2.99 -2.21 -11.42
N LEU A 15 -3.17 -2.03 -10.10
CA LEU A 15 -2.12 -1.49 -9.21
C LEU A 15 -1.23 -2.58 -8.60
N LEU A 16 -1.52 -3.87 -8.85
CA LEU A 16 -0.67 -4.97 -8.42
C LEU A 16 0.62 -5.06 -9.25
N LEU A 17 0.60 -4.54 -10.49
CA LEU A 17 1.68 -4.72 -11.46
C LEU A 17 2.77 -3.64 -11.39
N ALA A 18 2.50 -2.49 -10.75
CA ALA A 18 3.49 -1.41 -10.59
C ALA A 18 4.53 -1.69 -9.49
N LEU A 19 4.26 -2.64 -8.58
CA LEU A 19 5.18 -3.06 -7.51
C LEU A 19 6.09 -4.23 -7.92
N LEU A 20 5.85 -4.82 -9.08
CA LEU A 20 6.68 -5.87 -9.67
C LEU A 20 7.65 -5.33 -10.73
N VAL A 21 7.67 -4.01 -10.96
CA VAL A 21 8.79 -3.44 -11.69
C VAL A 21 9.99 -3.65 -10.78
N PRO A 22 10.98 -4.48 -11.17
CA PRO A 22 12.19 -4.59 -10.38
C PRO A 22 12.69 -3.17 -10.12
N PHE A 23 13.29 -2.94 -8.96
CA PHE A 23 14.18 -1.80 -8.80
C PHE A 23 15.29 -1.98 -9.82
N GLY A 24 15.01 -1.54 -11.05
CA GLY A 24 15.99 -1.40 -12.10
C GLY A 24 17.02 -0.50 -11.47
N SER A 25 18.21 -1.06 -11.26
CA SER A 25 19.34 -0.33 -10.76
C SER A 25 19.45 0.94 -11.59
N VAL A 26 19.16 2.09 -10.98
CA VAL A 26 19.67 3.35 -11.52
C VAL A 26 21.18 3.11 -11.54
N GLY A 27 21.74 3.07 -12.76
CA GLY A 27 23.05 2.48 -13.02
C GLY A 27 24.09 2.87 -11.97
N ALA A 28 24.99 1.94 -11.66
CA ALA A 28 26.14 2.23 -10.81
C ALA A 28 26.78 3.55 -11.24
N SER A 29 27.27 4.33 -10.27
CA SER A 29 28.13 5.48 -10.57
C SER A 29 29.10 5.04 -11.66
N PRO A 30 29.08 5.67 -12.85
CA PRO A 30 30.10 5.34 -13.81
C PRO A 30 31.42 5.66 -13.10
N THR A 31 32.40 4.76 -13.19
CA THR A 31 33.71 4.92 -12.55
C THR A 31 34.43 6.11 -13.20
N LEU A 32 33.96 7.32 -12.88
CA LEU A 32 34.24 8.57 -13.61
C LEU A 32 35.58 9.16 -13.18
N LEU A 33 36.12 8.75 -12.04
CA LEU A 33 37.23 9.42 -11.39
C LEU A 33 38.36 8.43 -11.17
N THR A 34 38.97 7.99 -12.27
CA THR A 34 40.22 7.23 -12.24
C THR A 34 41.39 8.16 -12.00
N ALA A 35 42.46 7.67 -11.38
CA ALA A 35 43.70 8.43 -11.18
C ALA A 35 44.20 9.08 -12.48
N SER A 36 44.12 8.37 -13.60
CA SER A 36 44.51 8.87 -14.93
C SER A 36 43.72 10.08 -15.45
N VAL A 37 42.43 10.20 -15.07
CA VAL A 37 41.62 11.37 -15.41
C VAL A 37 41.98 12.54 -14.50
N GLY A 38 42.31 12.27 -13.24
CA GLY A 38 42.87 13.25 -12.30
C GLY A 38 44.19 13.84 -12.81
N ASP A 39 45.11 12.98 -13.26
CA ASP A 39 46.41 13.39 -13.80
C ASP A 39 46.25 14.25 -15.07
N SER A 40 45.35 13.84 -15.97
CA SER A 40 45.04 14.60 -17.19
C SER A 40 44.40 15.96 -16.88
N LEU A 41 43.56 16.03 -15.86
CA LEU A 41 42.98 17.29 -15.38
C LEU A 41 44.05 18.19 -14.76
N GLU A 42 44.96 17.65 -13.95
CA GLU A 42 46.05 18.44 -13.37
C GLU A 42 47.01 18.97 -14.44
N ALA A 43 47.34 18.17 -15.45
CA ALA A 43 48.10 18.64 -16.62
C ALA A 43 47.37 19.75 -17.37
N THR A 44 46.06 19.59 -17.61
CA THR A 44 45.22 20.63 -18.24
C THR A 44 45.16 21.91 -17.39
N ALA A 45 45.05 21.76 -16.07
CA ALA A 45 44.98 22.88 -15.13
C ALA A 45 46.34 23.59 -14.98
N ALA A 46 47.46 22.89 -15.16
CA ALA A 46 48.79 23.48 -15.17
C ALA A 46 49.06 24.33 -16.41
N ALA A 47 48.47 23.96 -17.56
CA ALA A 47 48.55 24.71 -18.82
C ALA A 47 47.56 25.89 -18.91
N ALA A 48 46.62 26.01 -17.96
CA ALA A 48 45.60 27.05 -17.94
C ALA A 48 46.04 28.30 -17.15
N ASP A 49 45.34 29.42 -17.35
CA ASP A 49 45.50 30.61 -16.51
C ASP A 49 45.08 30.35 -15.06
N THR A 50 45.51 31.23 -14.14
CA THR A 50 45.27 31.09 -12.70
C THR A 50 43.78 30.92 -12.33
N SER A 51 42.88 31.62 -13.02
CA SER A 51 41.44 31.56 -12.77
C SER A 51 40.86 30.24 -13.25
N ALA A 52 41.15 29.85 -14.49
CA ALA A 52 40.71 28.58 -15.08
C ALA A 52 41.23 27.36 -14.31
N LYS A 53 42.47 27.42 -13.82
CA LYS A 53 43.08 26.38 -12.96
C LYS A 53 42.31 26.21 -11.65
N ALA A 54 42.01 27.31 -10.96
CA ALA A 54 41.25 27.27 -9.71
C ALA A 54 39.84 26.71 -9.92
N ALA A 55 39.17 27.11 -11.01
CA ALA A 55 37.84 26.63 -11.38
C ALA A 55 37.83 25.11 -11.67
N LEU A 56 38.78 24.60 -12.47
CA LEU A 56 38.90 23.16 -12.78
C LEU A 56 39.04 22.33 -11.50
N ARG A 57 40.00 22.69 -10.64
CA ARG A 57 40.27 21.97 -9.39
C ARG A 57 39.08 22.00 -8.44
N SER A 58 38.44 23.16 -8.28
CA SER A 58 37.28 23.31 -7.41
C SER A 58 36.11 22.43 -7.88
N ARG A 59 35.75 22.52 -9.17
CA ARG A 59 34.63 21.75 -9.75
C ARG A 59 34.90 20.25 -9.72
N TYR A 60 36.14 19.83 -9.93
CA TYR A 60 36.52 18.42 -9.89
C TYR A 60 36.40 17.84 -8.48
N ARG A 61 36.83 18.59 -7.46
CA ARG A 61 36.64 18.19 -6.04
C ARG A 61 35.16 18.08 -5.70
N GLU A 62 34.35 19.05 -6.11
CA GLU A 62 32.91 19.03 -5.86
C GLU A 62 32.21 17.86 -6.57
N LEU A 63 32.57 17.59 -7.83
CA LEU A 63 32.08 16.43 -8.57
C LEU A 63 32.47 15.12 -7.89
N THR A 64 33.70 15.03 -7.36
CA THR A 64 34.19 13.85 -6.62
C THR A 64 33.37 13.60 -5.36
N ALA A 65 33.09 14.63 -4.59
CA ALA A 65 32.23 14.52 -3.40
C ALA A 65 30.81 14.06 -3.76
N LEU A 66 30.19 14.67 -4.77
CA LEU A 66 28.84 14.29 -5.23
C LEU A 66 28.79 12.86 -5.77
N SER A 67 29.84 12.43 -6.48
CA SER A 67 29.93 11.07 -7.00
C SER A 67 30.08 10.04 -5.89
N ALA A 68 30.82 10.35 -4.82
CA ALA A 68 31.01 9.42 -3.69
C ALA A 68 29.69 9.16 -2.94
N GLU A 69 28.81 10.15 -2.84
CA GLU A 69 27.51 9.99 -2.18
C GLU A 69 26.46 9.28 -3.03
N TYR A 70 26.70 9.12 -4.34
CA TYR A 70 25.69 8.64 -5.29
C TYR A 70 25.17 7.24 -4.98
N ASP A 71 26.09 6.32 -4.71
CA ASP A 71 25.77 4.91 -4.44
C ASP A 71 25.16 4.74 -3.05
N SER A 72 25.63 5.51 -2.06
CA SER A 72 25.03 5.54 -0.72
C SER A 72 23.57 5.99 -0.77
N ARG A 73 23.26 7.05 -1.54
CA ARG A 73 21.89 7.54 -1.72
C ARG A 73 21.02 6.53 -2.47
N GLU A 74 21.58 5.82 -3.45
CA GLU A 74 20.90 4.74 -4.15
C GLU A 74 20.52 3.60 -3.21
N GLN A 75 21.47 3.15 -2.40
CA GLN A 75 21.28 2.08 -1.43
C GLN A 75 20.22 2.47 -0.38
N GLN A 76 20.25 3.71 0.10
CA GLN A 76 19.24 4.24 1.02
C GLN A 76 17.84 4.16 0.40
N ILE A 77 17.66 4.62 -0.84
CA ILE A 77 16.38 4.58 -1.55
C ILE A 77 15.88 3.14 -1.71
N ARG A 78 16.77 2.20 -2.07
CA ARG A 78 16.42 0.77 -2.19
C ARG A 78 15.95 0.19 -0.86
N THR A 79 16.70 0.44 0.20
CA THR A 79 16.39 -0.05 1.55
C THR A 79 15.02 0.47 2.01
N LEU A 80 14.76 1.77 1.82
CA LEU A 80 13.46 2.37 2.15
C LEU A 80 12.34 1.72 1.35
N HIS A 81 12.55 1.52 0.06
CA HIS A 81 11.53 0.92 -0.79
C HIS A 81 11.21 -0.53 -0.40
N GLU A 82 12.22 -1.36 -0.19
CA GLU A 82 12.04 -2.76 0.21
C GLU A 82 11.31 -2.86 1.54
N SER A 83 11.69 -2.03 2.51
CA SER A 83 10.99 -1.90 3.80
C SER A 83 9.52 -1.50 3.60
N ASN A 84 9.26 -0.49 2.76
CA ASN A 84 7.90 -0.04 2.44
C ASN A 84 7.07 -1.13 1.77
N ALA A 85 7.66 -1.90 0.85
CA ALA A 85 6.97 -3.00 0.17
C ALA A 85 6.55 -4.10 1.15
N GLN A 86 7.44 -4.50 2.07
CA GLN A 86 7.12 -5.48 3.10
C GLN A 86 6.05 -4.98 4.07
N ALA A 87 6.18 -3.74 4.55
CA ALA A 87 5.22 -3.14 5.46
C ALA A 87 3.83 -2.98 4.82
N LEU A 88 3.78 -2.64 3.53
CA LEU A 88 2.53 -2.53 2.76
C LEU A 88 1.80 -3.88 2.65
N ILE A 89 2.53 -4.97 2.41
CA ILE A 89 1.96 -6.33 2.39
C ILE A 89 1.34 -6.67 3.75
N ALA A 90 2.08 -6.42 4.83
CA ALA A 90 1.60 -6.67 6.19
C ALA A 90 0.33 -5.86 6.50
N VAL A 91 0.34 -4.55 6.26
CA VAL A 91 -0.82 -3.69 6.51
C VAL A 91 -2.04 -4.10 5.70
N ARG A 92 -1.87 -4.49 4.42
CA ARG A 92 -3.00 -4.97 3.60
C ARG A 92 -3.61 -6.26 4.16
N LYS A 93 -2.78 -7.17 4.67
CA LYS A 93 -3.24 -8.37 5.37
C LYS A 93 -4.03 -7.97 6.62
N ASP A 94 -3.49 -7.08 7.44
CA ASP A 94 -4.14 -6.64 8.67
C ASP A 94 -5.49 -5.96 8.39
N ILE A 95 -5.58 -5.11 7.36
CA ILE A 95 -6.85 -4.52 6.90
C ILE A 95 -7.89 -5.60 6.57
N SER A 96 -7.48 -6.69 5.91
CA SER A 96 -8.42 -7.77 5.57
C SER A 96 -8.91 -8.54 6.81
N ALA A 97 -8.11 -8.56 7.87
CA ALA A 97 -8.38 -9.29 9.10
C ALA A 97 -9.21 -8.48 10.12
N ILE A 98 -9.39 -7.16 9.93
CA ILE A 98 -10.21 -6.29 10.82
C ILE A 98 -11.54 -6.97 11.15
N ASP A 99 -11.85 -7.10 12.44
CA ASP A 99 -13.10 -7.66 12.99
C ASP A 99 -13.50 -9.04 12.42
N GLN A 100 -12.60 -9.76 11.74
CA GLN A 100 -12.95 -11.01 11.07
C GLN A 100 -13.33 -12.10 12.09
N ALA A 101 -12.58 -12.19 13.19
CA ALA A 101 -12.84 -13.14 14.27
C ALA A 101 -14.21 -12.89 14.94
N GLU A 102 -14.56 -11.61 15.16
CA GLU A 102 -15.83 -11.25 15.79
C GLU A 102 -17.02 -11.56 14.88
N VAL A 103 -16.92 -11.21 13.59
CA VAL A 103 -17.96 -11.57 12.61
C VAL A 103 -18.11 -13.10 12.50
N ALA A 104 -17.00 -13.84 12.54
CA ALA A 104 -17.03 -15.30 12.52
C ALA A 104 -17.72 -15.88 13.78
N ARG A 105 -17.37 -15.36 14.96
CA ARG A 105 -18.00 -15.74 16.25
C ARG A 105 -19.51 -15.49 16.23
N LEU A 106 -19.95 -14.28 15.89
CA LEU A 106 -21.37 -13.94 15.83
C LEU A 106 -22.13 -14.77 14.78
N THR A 107 -21.48 -15.11 13.67
CA THR A 107 -22.06 -16.00 12.65
C THR A 107 -22.27 -17.41 13.21
N ALA A 108 -21.28 -17.97 13.91
CA ALA A 108 -21.37 -19.29 14.53
C ALA A 108 -22.43 -19.32 15.64
N GLU A 109 -22.48 -18.27 16.48
CA GLU A 109 -23.50 -18.13 17.53
C GLU A 109 -24.91 -18.08 16.98
N LEU A 110 -25.14 -17.29 15.93
CA LEU A 110 -26.45 -17.20 15.29
C LEU A 110 -26.87 -18.54 14.68
N SER A 111 -25.93 -19.25 14.03
CA SER A 111 -26.19 -20.58 13.46
C SER A 111 -26.57 -21.58 14.55
N SER A 112 -25.79 -21.63 15.63
CA SER A 112 -26.06 -22.50 16.78
C SER A 112 -27.38 -22.15 17.45
N LEU A 113 -27.70 -20.87 17.62
CA LEU A 113 -28.97 -20.42 18.18
C LEU A 113 -30.15 -20.88 17.33
N LYS A 114 -30.10 -20.69 16.00
CA LYS A 114 -31.15 -21.15 15.08
C LYS A 114 -31.35 -22.66 15.20
N GLN A 115 -30.26 -23.43 15.23
CA GLN A 115 -30.33 -24.89 15.39
C GLN A 115 -30.97 -25.30 16.72
N ARG A 116 -30.60 -24.66 17.84
CA ARG A 116 -31.17 -24.93 19.16
C ARG A 116 -32.65 -24.56 19.27
N ARG A 117 -33.10 -23.51 18.57
CA ARG A 117 -34.50 -23.06 18.59
C ARG A 117 -35.39 -23.79 17.59
N GLN A 118 -34.83 -24.47 16.59
CA GLN A 118 -35.58 -25.20 15.55
C GLN A 118 -36.61 -26.19 16.12
N PRO A 119 -36.27 -27.05 17.11
CA PRO A 119 -37.24 -28.00 17.67
C PRO A 119 -38.48 -27.33 18.27
N LEU A 120 -38.34 -26.16 18.89
CA LEU A 120 -39.45 -25.40 19.45
C LEU A 120 -40.41 -24.93 18.34
N PHE A 121 -39.86 -24.44 17.23
CA PHE A 121 -40.66 -24.02 16.07
C PHE A 121 -41.38 -25.19 15.41
N ASP A 122 -40.71 -26.34 15.31
CA ASP A 122 -41.28 -27.56 14.74
C ASP A 122 -42.41 -28.11 15.62
N GLN A 123 -42.22 -28.14 16.94
CA GLN A 123 -43.25 -28.56 17.90
C GLN A 123 -44.47 -27.63 17.86
N TYR A 124 -44.25 -26.31 17.81
CA TYR A 124 -45.35 -25.34 17.70
C TYR A 124 -46.12 -25.50 16.37
N SER A 125 -45.41 -25.73 15.27
CA SER A 125 -46.02 -26.02 13.95
C SER A 125 -46.85 -27.31 13.99
N ALA A 126 -46.31 -28.38 14.59
CA ALA A 126 -47.00 -29.65 14.73
C ALA A 126 -48.26 -29.55 15.61
N LEU A 127 -48.20 -28.80 16.72
CA LEU A 127 -49.35 -28.56 17.59
C LEU A 127 -50.48 -27.83 16.85
N ASN A 128 -50.16 -26.78 16.09
CA ASN A 128 -51.16 -26.06 15.29
C ASN A 128 -51.80 -26.94 14.21
N LYS A 129 -51.02 -27.85 13.59
CA LYS A 129 -51.58 -28.84 12.65
C LYS A 129 -52.56 -29.79 13.35
N ARG A 130 -52.22 -30.30 14.54
CA ARG A 130 -53.12 -31.15 15.34
C ARG A 130 -54.41 -30.42 15.72
N ILE A 131 -54.32 -29.17 16.15
CA ILE A 131 -55.50 -28.33 16.44
C ILE A 131 -56.40 -28.22 15.21
N SER A 132 -55.82 -27.98 14.04
CA SER A 132 -56.59 -27.87 12.78
C SER A 132 -57.35 -29.17 12.45
N LEU A 133 -56.69 -30.32 12.59
CA LEU A 133 -57.27 -31.63 12.32
C LEU A 133 -58.40 -31.99 13.31
N LEU A 134 -58.22 -31.69 14.60
CA LEU A 134 -59.15 -32.08 15.66
C LEU A 134 -60.34 -31.12 15.84
N LYS A 135 -60.29 -29.94 15.21
CA LYS A 135 -61.37 -28.94 15.26
C LYS A 135 -62.73 -29.50 14.80
N GLY A 136 -62.72 -30.51 13.90
CA GLY A 136 -63.92 -31.17 13.39
C GLY A 136 -64.61 -32.12 14.37
N LEU A 137 -63.92 -32.60 15.42
CA LEU A 137 -64.44 -33.61 16.35
C LEU A 137 -65.44 -33.07 17.39
N LYS A 138 -65.74 -31.76 17.37
CA LYS A 138 -66.68 -31.07 18.30
C LYS A 138 -66.43 -31.27 19.81
N ASP A 139 -65.33 -31.90 20.21
CA ASP A 139 -64.92 -32.01 21.62
C ASP A 139 -64.40 -30.64 22.11
N LYS A 140 -65.23 -29.96 22.91
CA LYS A 140 -64.94 -28.61 23.42
C LYS A 140 -63.78 -28.61 24.42
N THR A 141 -63.65 -29.66 25.22
CA THR A 141 -62.63 -29.77 26.27
C THR A 141 -61.26 -29.99 25.65
N LEU A 142 -61.14 -30.95 24.73
CA LEU A 142 -59.90 -31.24 24.01
C LEU A 142 -59.42 -30.02 23.21
N ASN A 143 -60.33 -29.34 22.50
CA ASN A 143 -60.00 -28.13 21.77
C ASN A 143 -59.54 -26.98 22.68
N ALA A 144 -60.10 -26.85 23.88
CA ALA A 144 -59.69 -25.83 24.85
C ALA A 144 -58.27 -26.11 25.38
N VAL A 145 -57.95 -27.36 25.73
CA VAL A 145 -56.62 -27.75 26.22
C VAL A 145 -55.55 -27.53 25.16
N LEU A 146 -55.78 -27.97 23.92
CA LEU A 146 -54.81 -27.80 22.84
C LEU A 146 -54.57 -26.32 22.50
N LYS A 147 -55.63 -25.48 22.54
CA LYS A 147 -55.48 -24.03 22.37
C LYS A 147 -54.66 -23.40 23.49
N ALA A 148 -54.89 -23.78 24.74
CA ALA A 148 -54.11 -23.28 25.88
C ALA A 148 -52.62 -23.65 25.74
N GLN A 149 -52.32 -24.89 25.32
CA GLN A 149 -50.94 -25.31 25.02
C GLN A 149 -50.32 -24.49 23.89
N ALA A 150 -51.08 -24.20 22.82
CA ALA A 150 -50.59 -23.41 21.70
C ALA A 150 -50.29 -21.95 22.09
N GLU A 151 -51.15 -21.32 22.89
CA GLU A 151 -50.89 -19.95 23.38
C GLU A 151 -49.68 -19.91 24.33
N ALA A 152 -49.49 -20.91 25.19
CA ALA A 152 -48.28 -21.01 26.03
C ALA A 152 -47.00 -21.17 25.18
N MET A 153 -47.01 -22.07 24.18
CA MET A 153 -45.88 -22.25 23.27
C MET A 153 -45.61 -21.03 22.40
N LYS A 154 -46.65 -20.29 22.00
CA LYS A 154 -46.53 -19.08 21.19
C LYS A 154 -45.69 -18.01 21.88
N LEU A 155 -45.81 -17.85 23.20
CA LEU A 155 -44.95 -16.94 23.98
C LEU A 155 -43.48 -17.33 23.87
N LEU A 156 -43.16 -18.63 24.01
CA LEU A 156 -41.80 -19.16 23.86
C LEU A 156 -41.27 -18.96 22.43
N VAL A 157 -42.12 -19.18 21.42
CA VAL A 157 -41.78 -18.97 20.01
C VAL A 157 -41.50 -17.49 19.72
N GLN A 158 -42.31 -16.58 20.27
CA GLN A 158 -42.09 -15.15 20.14
C GLN A 158 -40.78 -14.73 20.79
N ALA A 159 -40.51 -15.18 22.02
CA ALA A 159 -39.23 -14.93 22.70
C ALA A 159 -38.03 -15.44 21.88
N ALA A 160 -38.11 -16.67 21.36
CA ALA A 160 -37.06 -17.25 20.52
C ALA A 160 -36.85 -16.48 19.21
N ARG A 161 -37.92 -15.97 18.58
CA ARG A 161 -37.83 -15.14 17.38
C ARG A 161 -37.16 -13.79 17.67
N GLU A 162 -37.51 -13.16 18.79
CA GLU A 162 -36.88 -11.90 19.20
C GLU A 162 -35.39 -12.10 19.52
N GLU A 163 -35.01 -13.21 20.17
CA GLU A 163 -33.61 -13.54 20.41
C GLU A 163 -32.82 -13.71 19.10
N ILE A 164 -33.38 -14.45 18.13
CA ILE A 164 -32.78 -14.61 16.80
C ILE A 164 -32.65 -13.26 16.09
N ARG A 165 -33.69 -12.42 16.12
CA ARG A 165 -33.67 -11.08 15.51
C ARG A 165 -32.61 -10.19 16.15
N GLY A 166 -32.48 -10.21 17.48
CA GLY A 166 -31.45 -9.49 18.21
C GLY A 166 -30.05 -9.90 17.76
N LYS A 167 -29.78 -11.20 17.67
CA LYS A 167 -28.50 -11.72 17.19
C LYS A 167 -28.23 -11.44 15.70
N GLU A 168 -29.26 -11.44 14.85
CA GLU A 168 -29.15 -11.01 13.46
C GLU A 168 -28.78 -9.52 13.34
N ALA A 169 -29.39 -8.67 14.15
CA ALA A 169 -29.09 -7.24 14.21
C ALA A 169 -27.65 -7.00 14.70
N GLU A 170 -27.21 -7.72 15.74
CA GLU A 170 -25.83 -7.67 16.26
C GLU A 170 -24.81 -8.05 15.17
N LEU A 171 -25.04 -9.19 14.48
CA LEU A 171 -24.18 -9.62 13.37
C LEU A 171 -24.16 -8.62 12.22
N LYS A 172 -25.30 -8.02 11.88
CA LYS A 172 -25.39 -6.98 10.84
C LYS A 172 -24.58 -5.75 11.23
N ALA A 173 -24.75 -5.25 12.46
CA ALA A 173 -24.02 -4.09 12.96
C ALA A 173 -22.50 -4.35 13.00
N ALA A 174 -22.07 -5.55 13.39
CA ALA A 174 -20.66 -5.94 13.36
C ALA A 174 -20.09 -5.92 11.93
N LYS A 175 -20.82 -6.47 10.95
CA LYS A 175 -20.42 -6.45 9.53
C LYS A 175 -20.34 -5.03 8.96
N GLU A 176 -21.28 -4.16 9.31
CA GLU A 176 -21.27 -2.75 8.89
C GLU A 176 -20.11 -1.98 9.50
N THR A 177 -19.84 -2.16 10.79
CA THR A 177 -18.68 -1.58 11.47
C THR A 177 -17.37 -2.04 10.87
N ARG A 178 -17.21 -3.35 10.64
CA ARG A 178 -16.07 -3.92 9.92
C ARG A 178 -15.87 -3.25 8.55
N SER A 179 -16.94 -3.14 7.78
CA SER A 179 -16.89 -2.56 6.43
C SER A 179 -16.46 -1.09 6.46
N ARG A 180 -16.96 -0.30 7.42
CA ARG A 180 -16.55 1.09 7.63
C ARG A 180 -15.08 1.22 8.02
N LYS A 181 -14.60 0.40 8.97
CA LYS A 181 -13.19 0.38 9.39
C LYS A 181 -12.26 0.02 8.23
N ILE A 182 -12.59 -1.02 7.44
CA ILE A 182 -11.84 -1.40 6.24
C ILE A 182 -11.81 -0.26 5.22
N ALA A 183 -12.96 0.37 4.93
CA ALA A 183 -13.02 1.47 3.98
C ALA A 183 -12.18 2.67 4.45
N ALA A 184 -12.23 3.00 5.75
CA ALA A 184 -11.42 4.07 6.32
C ALA A 184 -9.92 3.77 6.23
N ALA A 185 -9.48 2.57 6.58
CA ALA A 185 -8.07 2.18 6.49
C ALA A 185 -7.57 2.19 5.04
N ARG A 186 -8.38 1.70 4.08
CA ARG A 186 -8.04 1.76 2.64
C ARG A 186 -7.94 3.19 2.13
N LYS A 187 -8.83 4.08 2.60
CA LYS A 187 -8.80 5.50 2.24
C LYS A 187 -7.51 6.17 2.72
N THR A 188 -7.07 5.89 3.95
CA THR A 188 -5.78 6.36 4.46
C THR A 188 -4.64 5.81 3.60
N LEU A 189 -4.65 4.51 3.30
CA LEU A 189 -3.60 3.86 2.52
C LEU A 189 -3.50 4.39 1.08
N ALA A 190 -4.60 4.86 0.48
CA ALA A 190 -4.59 5.49 -0.84
C ALA A 190 -3.71 6.76 -0.89
N GLY A 191 -3.35 7.34 0.27
CA GLY A 191 -2.39 8.44 0.37
C GLY A 191 -0.99 8.13 -0.19
N ILE A 192 -0.65 6.85 -0.44
CA ILE A 192 0.64 6.46 -1.06
C ILE A 192 0.69 6.68 -2.58
N GLU A 193 -0.46 6.83 -3.25
CA GLU A 193 -0.54 6.84 -4.72
C GLU A 193 0.21 8.01 -5.35
N SER A 194 -0.01 9.23 -4.83
CA SER A 194 0.65 10.45 -5.34
C SER A 194 2.18 10.41 -5.15
N PRO A 195 2.72 10.03 -3.97
CA PRO A 195 4.15 9.78 -3.81
C PRO A 195 4.72 8.73 -4.78
N GLN A 196 4.01 7.61 -5.00
CA GLN A 196 4.47 6.55 -5.91
C GLN A 196 4.58 7.04 -7.36
N VAL A 197 3.58 7.76 -7.85
CA VAL A 197 3.62 8.38 -9.19
C VAL A 197 4.78 9.38 -9.29
N SER A 198 4.97 10.20 -8.26
CA SER A 198 6.06 11.18 -8.22
C SER A 198 7.45 10.52 -8.23
N ILE A 199 7.61 9.39 -7.54
CA ILE A 199 8.85 8.59 -7.56
C ILE A 199 9.11 8.05 -8.96
N ALA A 200 8.11 7.47 -9.63
CA ALA A 200 8.26 6.94 -10.98
C ALA A 200 8.72 8.03 -11.98
N THR A 201 8.08 9.19 -11.94
CA THR A 201 8.45 10.36 -12.75
C THR A 201 9.89 10.80 -12.47
N LYS A 202 10.27 10.95 -11.20
CA LYS A 202 11.63 11.37 -10.82
C LYS A 202 12.70 10.35 -11.20
N LYS A 203 12.39 9.05 -11.13
CA LYS A 203 13.28 7.98 -11.61
C LYS A 203 13.51 8.06 -13.12
N SER A 204 12.45 8.33 -13.89
CA SER A 204 12.57 8.53 -15.34
C SER A 204 13.47 9.72 -15.68
N VAL A 205 13.27 10.85 -15.00
CA VAL A 205 14.12 12.05 -15.15
C VAL A 205 15.58 11.75 -14.78
N ALA A 206 15.82 11.07 -13.65
CA ALA A 206 17.17 10.70 -13.22
C ALA A 206 17.86 9.76 -14.24
N SER A 207 17.11 8.81 -14.82
CA SER A 207 17.63 7.92 -15.87
C SER A 207 18.04 8.70 -17.14
N ALA A 208 17.21 9.65 -17.59
CA ALA A 208 17.54 10.51 -18.72
C ALA A 208 18.79 11.39 -18.43
N LEU A 209 18.87 11.96 -17.23
CA LEU A 209 20.03 12.74 -16.79
C LEU A 209 21.30 11.91 -16.73
N ASN A 210 21.25 10.68 -16.21
CA ASN A 210 22.41 9.78 -16.18
C ASN A 210 22.95 9.47 -17.58
N LYS A 211 22.08 9.29 -18.58
CA LYS A 211 22.51 9.09 -19.98
C LYS A 211 23.24 10.31 -20.53
N ARG A 212 22.72 11.51 -20.25
CA ARG A 212 23.38 12.76 -20.62
C ARG A 212 24.74 12.92 -19.92
N LEU A 213 24.80 12.63 -18.62
CA LEU A 213 26.04 12.68 -17.84
C LEU A 213 27.13 11.76 -18.38
N ALA A 214 26.76 10.58 -18.89
CA ALA A 214 27.71 9.68 -19.54
C ALA A 214 28.32 10.29 -20.82
N ALA A 215 27.52 11.03 -21.61
CA ALA A 215 28.01 11.76 -22.78
C ALA A 215 28.90 12.94 -22.38
N ASP A 216 28.45 13.79 -21.45
CA ASP A 216 29.20 14.94 -20.94
C ASP A 216 30.56 14.49 -20.35
N TYR A 217 30.61 13.30 -19.76
CA TYR A 217 31.84 12.72 -19.24
C TYR A 217 32.82 12.27 -20.33
N SER A 218 32.32 11.71 -21.42
CA SER A 218 33.14 11.37 -22.58
C SER A 218 33.79 12.63 -23.16
N ASP A 219 33.02 13.72 -23.28
CA ASP A 219 33.49 15.00 -23.79
C ASP A 219 34.53 15.63 -22.85
N PHE A 220 34.29 15.59 -21.54
CA PHE A 220 35.25 16.02 -20.53
C PHE A 220 36.56 15.24 -20.64
N LYS A 221 36.50 13.91 -20.74
CA LYS A 221 37.67 13.05 -20.88
C LYS A 221 38.46 13.37 -22.16
N ALA A 222 37.78 13.66 -23.27
CA ALA A 222 38.43 14.08 -24.50
C ALA A 222 39.09 15.47 -24.36
N ALA A 223 38.44 16.41 -23.68
CA ALA A 223 38.95 17.76 -23.47
C ALA A 223 40.22 17.78 -22.60
N VAL A 224 40.25 17.03 -21.49
CA VAL A 224 41.44 16.97 -20.62
C VAL A 224 42.62 16.25 -21.29
N ARG A 225 42.36 15.25 -22.15
CA ARG A 225 43.42 14.60 -22.94
C ARG A 225 44.06 15.53 -23.96
N LYS A 226 43.26 16.43 -24.54
CA LYS A 226 43.71 17.46 -25.49
C LYS A 226 44.25 18.72 -24.78
N GLN A 227 44.29 18.72 -23.44
CA GLN A 227 44.66 19.87 -22.62
C GLN A 227 43.89 21.16 -22.97
N ASN A 228 42.65 21.01 -23.44
CA ASN A 228 41.80 22.17 -23.76
C ASN A 228 41.07 22.63 -22.50
N ALA A 229 41.68 23.57 -21.78
CA ALA A 229 41.17 24.07 -20.50
C ALA A 229 39.76 24.71 -20.61
N ALA A 230 39.44 25.37 -21.72
CA ALA A 230 38.13 25.99 -21.94
C ALA A 230 37.03 24.92 -22.07
N LEU A 231 37.24 23.93 -22.96
CA LEU A 231 36.30 22.82 -23.14
C LEU A 231 36.21 21.92 -21.91
N ALA A 232 37.33 21.69 -21.21
CA ALA A 232 37.35 20.93 -19.97
C ALA A 232 36.52 21.64 -18.88
N ASN A 233 36.66 22.96 -18.73
CA ASN A 233 35.85 23.74 -17.79
C ASN A 233 34.36 23.70 -18.13
N GLN A 234 34.01 23.82 -19.41
CA GLN A 234 32.63 23.81 -19.88
C GLN A 234 31.97 22.45 -19.66
N SER A 235 32.61 21.36 -20.07
CA SER A 235 32.11 19.99 -19.88
C SER A 235 32.04 19.61 -18.40
N LEU A 236 33.02 20.00 -17.59
CA LEU A 236 33.00 19.81 -16.13
C LEU A 236 31.89 20.64 -15.45
N ALA A 237 31.55 21.83 -15.98
CA ALA A 237 30.39 22.62 -15.55
C ALA A 237 29.08 21.83 -15.72
N SER A 238 28.89 21.28 -16.92
CA SER A 238 27.71 20.52 -17.30
C SER A 238 27.58 19.25 -16.46
N LEU A 239 28.68 18.51 -16.26
CA LEU A 239 28.73 17.34 -15.38
C LEU A 239 28.33 17.69 -13.95
N LEU A 240 28.94 18.73 -13.38
CA LEU A 240 28.64 19.15 -12.02
C LEU A 240 27.17 19.55 -11.86
N SER A 241 26.62 20.30 -12.81
CA SER A 241 25.20 20.67 -12.83
C SER A 241 24.28 19.45 -12.89
N GLY A 242 24.58 18.48 -13.76
CA GLY A 242 23.79 17.26 -13.87
C GLY A 242 23.89 16.38 -12.62
N TYR A 243 25.08 16.24 -12.02
CA TYR A 243 25.25 15.51 -10.75
C TYR A 243 24.48 16.16 -9.59
N LYS A 244 24.47 17.50 -9.51
CA LYS A 244 23.63 18.23 -8.54
C LYS A 244 22.14 17.94 -8.74
N GLN A 245 21.68 17.94 -10.00
CA GLN A 245 20.28 17.61 -10.32
C GLN A 245 19.93 16.17 -9.93
N VAL A 246 20.82 15.20 -10.20
CA VAL A 246 20.60 13.82 -9.80
C VAL A 246 20.60 13.68 -8.27
N ALA A 247 21.53 14.32 -7.55
CA ALA A 247 21.57 14.30 -6.10
C ALA A 247 20.28 14.87 -5.48
N ALA A 248 19.80 16.02 -5.98
CA ALA A 248 18.53 16.60 -5.57
C ALA A 248 17.32 15.69 -5.90
N GLY A 249 17.35 15.05 -7.07
CA GLY A 249 16.35 14.06 -7.48
C GLY A 249 16.30 12.87 -6.53
N LYS A 250 17.45 12.28 -6.18
CA LYS A 250 17.56 11.17 -5.23
C LYS A 250 17.10 11.57 -3.83
N GLN A 251 17.50 12.73 -3.33
CA GLN A 251 17.01 13.26 -2.04
C GLN A 251 15.49 13.39 -2.04
N SER A 252 14.92 13.89 -3.13
CA SER A 252 13.47 14.01 -3.29
C SER A 252 12.78 12.64 -3.32
N ILE A 253 13.37 11.63 -3.97
CA ILE A 253 12.84 10.26 -3.98
C ILE A 253 12.85 9.67 -2.56
N ALA A 254 13.96 9.81 -1.82
CA ALA A 254 14.04 9.34 -0.44
C ALA A 254 12.98 10.00 0.46
N GLY A 255 12.74 11.30 0.31
CA GLY A 255 11.67 11.99 1.03
C GLY A 255 10.25 11.52 0.66
N LEU A 256 10.03 11.09 -0.59
CA LEU A 256 8.75 10.51 -1.02
C LEU A 256 8.58 9.08 -0.47
N GLU A 257 9.64 8.29 -0.43
CA GLU A 257 9.63 6.97 0.22
C GLU A 257 9.35 7.09 1.73
N GLN A 258 9.89 8.10 2.40
CA GLN A 258 9.55 8.37 3.80
C GLN A 258 8.06 8.72 3.97
N LYS A 259 7.47 9.55 3.09
CA LYS A 259 6.03 9.84 3.12
C LYS A 259 5.18 8.58 2.94
N ILE A 260 5.62 7.64 2.09
CA ILE A 260 4.96 6.34 1.93
C ILE A 260 5.03 5.57 3.26
N ALA A 261 6.21 5.52 3.90
CA ALA A 261 6.39 4.87 5.19
C ALA A 261 5.45 5.45 6.26
N ASP A 262 5.31 6.78 6.31
CA ASP A 262 4.45 7.48 7.28
C ASP A 262 2.96 7.13 7.07
N VAL A 263 2.48 7.07 5.82
CA VAL A 263 1.10 6.66 5.51
C VAL A 263 0.86 5.19 5.87
N ILE A 264 1.82 4.31 5.59
CA ILE A 264 1.75 2.90 5.97
C ILE A 264 1.68 2.76 7.49
N ALA A 265 2.53 3.47 8.24
CA ALA A 265 2.56 3.45 9.70
C ALA A 265 1.27 3.99 10.31
N LEU A 266 0.73 5.09 9.76
CA LEU A 266 -0.55 5.65 10.16
C LEU A 266 -1.69 4.65 9.94
N THR A 267 -1.71 4.00 8.78
CA THR A 267 -2.71 2.96 8.48
C THR A 267 -2.57 1.77 9.42
N ALA A 268 -1.35 1.30 9.70
CA ALA A 268 -1.09 0.21 10.64
C ALA A 268 -1.62 0.54 12.05
N LYS A 269 -1.40 1.77 12.52
CA LYS A 269 -1.94 2.24 13.81
C LYS A 269 -3.47 2.24 13.82
N GLN A 270 -4.10 2.74 12.76
CA GLN A 270 -5.55 2.75 12.60
C GLN A 270 -6.14 1.33 12.64
N VAL A 271 -5.47 0.37 12.00
CA VAL A 271 -5.91 -1.04 11.98
C VAL A 271 -5.77 -1.69 13.36
N LYS A 272 -4.70 -1.41 14.12
CA LYS A 272 -4.51 -1.95 15.49
C LYS A 272 -5.48 -1.39 16.53
N GLN A 273 -5.99 -0.18 16.29
CA GLN A 273 -6.98 0.48 17.15
C GLN A 273 -8.43 0.13 16.77
N SER A 274 -8.61 -0.58 15.65
CA SER A 274 -9.90 -1.04 15.15
C SER A 274 -10.25 -2.39 15.77
#